data_AF-A0A0J6RS28-F1
#
_entry.id   AF-A0A0J6RS28-F1
#
_cell.length_a   1.000
_cell.length_b   1.000
_cell.length_c   1.000
_cell.angle_alpha   90.00
_cell.angle_beta   90.00
_cell.angle_gamma   90.00
#
_symmetry.space_group_name_H-M   'P 1'
#
loop_
_entity.id
_entity.type
_entity.pdbx_description
1 polymer ?
#
loop_
_entity_poly.entity_id
_entity_poly.type
_entity_poly.pdbx_seq_one_letter_code
_entity_poly.pdbx_strand_id
1 'polypeptide(L)'
;GGGAARAPAVLRTVITIGGGTPATGPVAEPEEAERPLSEQHRTELTTYRTIALRAALADDPEAAFIAVLHAMVIRVLVTAYRTGSCLEISTTSARPDHTVQGLEAYRPASALDAKREAWAKRMPADHAAIWDFLVALAPEQRTELFALCAGLSVNAVHSPYDRRPEAMPHADRLAQLVGLDMTQDWKPTATNYFSRVTKGRILAAVGEAKGEDTARLLEGLKKGDMAREAERLMADSGWLPELLRTPGL
;
A
#
# COMPACT_ATOMS: atom_id res chain seq x y z
N GLY A 1 -41.72 -52.32 17.23
CA GLY A 1 -42.22 -51.02 16.76
C GLY A 1 -41.95 -50.96 15.27
N GLY A 2 -42.94 -50.88 14.39
CA GLY A 2 -44.12 -50.02 14.45
C GLY A 2 -43.85 -48.84 13.52
N GLY A 3 -44.13 -49.03 12.23
CA GLY A 3 -43.81 -48.09 11.17
C GLY A 3 -44.79 -46.94 11.01
N ALA A 4 -44.38 -45.95 10.21
CA ALA A 4 -45.24 -45.02 9.49
C ALA A 4 -44.36 -44.40 8.38
N ALA A 5 -44.48 -44.80 7.11
CA ALA A 5 -45.54 -44.42 6.17
C ALA A 5 -45.67 -42.90 6.05
N ARG A 6 -44.96 -42.34 5.06
CA ARG A 6 -45.00 -40.95 4.63
C ARG A 6 -46.28 -40.74 3.81
N ALA A 7 -47.27 -40.06 4.38
CA ALA A 7 -48.49 -39.63 3.69
C ALA A 7 -48.34 -38.20 3.14
N PRO A 8 -48.97 -37.86 1.99
CA PRO A 8 -48.76 -36.60 1.29
C PRO A 8 -49.70 -35.51 1.83
N ALA A 9 -49.24 -34.26 1.86
CA ALA A 9 -50.05 -33.12 2.28
C ALA A 9 -50.08 -32.02 1.20
N VAL A 10 -51.11 -32.14 0.35
CA VAL A 10 -52.04 -31.11 -0.12
C VAL A 10 -51.49 -29.70 -0.43
N LEU A 11 -51.49 -29.40 -1.74
CA LEU A 11 -51.45 -28.04 -2.30
C LEU A 11 -52.55 -27.16 -1.70
N ARG A 12 -52.15 -26.04 -1.09
CA ARG A 12 -53.06 -24.93 -0.80
C ARG A 12 -52.62 -23.70 -1.60
N THR A 13 -53.30 -23.50 -2.72
CA THR A 13 -53.31 -22.24 -3.46
C THR A 13 -53.96 -21.18 -2.57
N VAL A 14 -53.18 -20.19 -2.13
CA VAL A 14 -53.69 -18.97 -1.51
C VAL A 14 -53.79 -17.91 -2.61
N ILE A 15 -55.01 -17.64 -3.04
CA ILE A 15 -55.35 -16.45 -3.83
C ILE A 15 -55.50 -15.31 -2.82
N THR A 16 -54.67 -14.28 -2.91
CA THR A 16 -54.95 -12.98 -2.28
C THR A 16 -55.04 -11.93 -3.37
N ILE A 17 -56.26 -11.44 -3.57
CA ILE A 17 -56.60 -10.29 -4.40
C ILE A 17 -56.58 -9.05 -3.49
N GLY A 18 -55.94 -7.98 -3.95
CA GLY A 18 -56.33 -6.62 -3.58
C GLY A 18 -55.27 -5.79 -2.85
N GLY A 19 -54.71 -4.84 -3.59
CA GLY A 19 -54.73 -3.44 -3.16
C GLY A 19 -53.60 -2.97 -2.26
N GLY A 20 -52.65 -2.26 -2.86
CA GLY A 20 -51.75 -1.37 -2.14
C GLY A 20 -50.38 -1.35 -2.77
N THR A 21 -50.21 -0.57 -3.84
CA THR A 21 -48.88 -0.12 -4.27
C THR A 21 -48.35 0.74 -3.12
N PRO A 22 -47.33 0.33 -2.35
CA PRO A 22 -46.63 1.30 -1.54
C PRO A 22 -45.94 2.22 -2.53
N ALA A 23 -46.17 3.53 -2.41
CA ALA A 23 -45.35 4.51 -3.08
C ALA A 23 -43.90 4.26 -2.65
N THR A 24 -43.13 3.61 -3.51
CA THR A 24 -41.68 3.61 -3.44
C THR A 24 -41.26 5.05 -3.69
N GLY A 25 -41.16 5.82 -2.61
CA GLY A 25 -40.24 6.95 -2.58
C GLY A 25 -38.87 6.46 -3.04
N PRO A 26 -38.03 7.33 -3.65
CA PRO A 26 -36.75 6.90 -4.17
C PRO A 26 -35.96 6.27 -3.02
N VAL A 27 -35.87 4.94 -3.05
CA VAL A 27 -34.91 4.19 -2.25
C VAL A 27 -33.59 4.73 -2.76
N ALA A 28 -32.88 5.48 -1.92
CA ALA A 28 -31.51 5.83 -2.21
C ALA A 28 -30.79 4.52 -2.52
N GLU A 29 -30.34 4.35 -3.77
CA GLU A 29 -29.69 3.14 -4.23
C GLU A 29 -28.53 2.81 -3.27
N PRO A 30 -28.51 1.63 -2.63
CA PRO A 30 -27.41 1.25 -1.75
C PRO A 30 -26.10 0.93 -2.51
N GLU A 31 -25.96 1.28 -3.80
CA GLU A 31 -24.94 0.73 -4.71
C GLU A 31 -23.72 1.64 -4.99
N GLU A 32 -23.72 2.92 -4.58
CA GLU A 32 -22.52 3.78 -4.71
C GLU A 32 -21.62 3.85 -3.46
N ALA A 33 -22.07 3.28 -2.34
CA ALA A 33 -21.27 3.18 -1.12
C ALA A 33 -20.12 2.18 -1.34
N GLU A 34 -18.90 2.67 -1.17
CA GLU A 34 -17.69 1.86 -0.95
C GLU A 34 -17.26 0.83 -2.03
N ARG A 35 -17.57 1.01 -3.33
CA ARG A 35 -16.93 0.22 -4.43
C ARG A 35 -15.38 0.22 -4.41
N PRO A 36 -14.69 -0.93 -4.29
CA PRO A 36 -13.25 -1.01 -4.04
C PRO A 36 -12.41 -0.10 -4.96
N LEU A 37 -11.26 0.34 -4.44
CA LEU A 37 -10.30 1.13 -5.24
C LEU A 37 -9.96 0.38 -6.52
N SER A 38 -9.84 1.12 -7.63
CA SER A 38 -9.40 0.52 -8.90
C SER A 38 -7.99 -0.06 -8.75
N GLU A 39 -7.68 -1.12 -9.51
CA GLU A 39 -6.37 -1.77 -9.46
C GLU A 39 -5.24 -0.77 -9.72
N GLN A 40 -5.41 0.14 -10.68
CA GLN A 40 -4.47 1.21 -10.95
C GLN A 40 -4.25 2.11 -9.74
N HIS A 41 -5.31 2.55 -9.05
CA HIS A 41 -5.18 3.43 -7.89
C HIS A 41 -4.51 2.73 -6.71
N ARG A 42 -4.76 1.43 -6.53
CA ARG A 42 -4.06 0.59 -5.54
C ARG A 42 -2.56 0.51 -5.84
N THR A 43 -2.20 0.24 -7.10
CA THR A 43 -0.80 0.20 -7.56
C THR A 43 -0.10 1.55 -7.35
N GLU A 44 -0.75 2.67 -7.65
CA GLU A 44 -0.18 3.99 -7.43
C GLU A 44 0.03 4.31 -5.94
N LEU A 45 -0.98 4.07 -5.09
CA LEU A 45 -0.86 4.29 -3.64
C LEU A 45 0.25 3.43 -3.04
N THR A 46 0.30 2.14 -3.40
CA THR A 46 1.37 1.24 -2.93
C THR A 46 2.74 1.56 -3.53
N THR A 47 2.81 2.25 -4.68
CA THR A 47 4.07 2.80 -5.20
C THR A 47 4.61 3.89 -4.30
N TYR A 48 3.78 4.87 -3.89
CA TYR A 48 4.17 5.88 -2.90
C TYR A 48 4.69 5.24 -1.62
N ARG A 49 3.91 4.31 -1.03
CA ARG A 49 4.30 3.60 0.19
C ARG A 49 5.60 2.82 0.02
N THR A 50 5.76 2.11 -1.10
CA THR A 50 6.98 1.34 -1.37
C THR A 50 8.19 2.27 -1.42
N ILE A 51 8.11 3.39 -2.14
CA ILE A 51 9.23 4.35 -2.23
C ILE A 51 9.58 4.91 -0.85
N ALA A 52 8.59 5.28 -0.05
CA ALA A 52 8.83 5.76 1.31
C ALA A 52 9.50 4.68 2.19
N LEU A 53 9.03 3.43 2.09
CA LEU A 53 9.62 2.30 2.80
C LEU A 53 11.06 2.02 2.37
N ARG A 54 11.37 2.16 1.06
CA ARG A 54 12.75 2.06 0.54
C ARG A 54 13.64 3.15 1.14
N ALA A 55 13.15 4.38 1.19
CA ALA A 55 13.89 5.51 1.73
C ALA A 55 14.16 5.34 3.24
N ALA A 56 13.12 4.98 4.01
CA ALA A 56 13.23 4.74 5.45
C ALA A 56 14.20 3.58 5.76
N LEU A 57 14.11 2.46 5.04
CA LEU A 57 15.04 1.34 5.25
C LEU A 57 16.48 1.71 4.85
N ALA A 58 16.66 2.53 3.82
CA ALA A 58 17.98 3.02 3.43
C ALA A 58 18.61 3.99 4.44
N ASP A 59 17.82 4.53 5.38
CA ASP A 59 18.27 5.38 6.49
C ASP A 59 18.50 4.61 7.80
N ASP A 60 18.16 3.32 7.85
CA ASP A 60 18.26 2.49 9.06
C ASP A 60 19.09 1.22 8.79
N PRO A 61 20.43 1.28 9.02
CA PRO A 61 21.30 0.14 8.81
C PRO A 61 20.98 -1.09 9.67
N GLU A 62 20.44 -0.90 10.88
CA GLU A 62 20.08 -2.00 11.76
C GLU A 62 18.83 -2.70 11.24
N ALA A 63 17.77 -1.95 10.89
CA ALA A 63 16.57 -2.53 10.29
C ALA A 63 16.87 -3.18 8.94
N ALA A 64 17.75 -2.60 8.11
CA ALA A 64 18.19 -3.19 6.86
C ALA A 64 18.88 -4.55 7.09
N PHE A 65 19.73 -4.64 8.10
CA PHE A 65 20.40 -5.89 8.46
C PHE A 65 19.39 -6.96 8.87
N ILE A 66 18.44 -6.61 9.74
CA ILE A 66 17.36 -7.52 10.17
C ILE A 66 16.54 -7.99 8.97
N ALA A 67 16.16 -7.09 8.06
CA ALA A 67 15.35 -7.41 6.89
C ALA A 67 16.06 -8.38 5.91
N VAL A 68 17.34 -8.13 5.62
CA VAL A 68 18.14 -9.01 4.75
C VAL A 68 18.41 -10.35 5.44
N LEU A 69 18.75 -10.35 6.73
CA LEU A 69 18.96 -11.56 7.50
C LEU A 69 17.69 -12.42 7.54
N HIS A 70 16.52 -11.80 7.74
CA HIS A 70 15.22 -12.47 7.66
C HIS A 70 15.02 -13.17 6.31
N ALA A 71 15.29 -12.48 5.19
CA ALA A 71 15.19 -13.07 3.85
C ALA A 71 16.18 -14.24 3.66
N MET A 72 17.41 -14.11 4.16
CA MET A 72 18.42 -15.16 4.11
C MET A 72 18.03 -16.38 4.95
N VAL A 73 17.54 -16.17 6.18
CA VAL A 73 17.09 -17.25 7.09
C VAL A 73 15.94 -18.03 6.46
N ILE A 74 14.96 -17.36 5.86
CA ILE A 74 13.88 -18.04 5.14
C ILE A 74 14.45 -18.92 4.03
N ARG A 75 15.32 -18.34 3.18
CA ARG A 75 15.86 -19.04 2.01
C ARG A 75 16.77 -20.22 2.38
N VAL A 76 17.65 -20.04 3.37
CA VAL A 76 18.72 -20.99 3.71
C VAL A 76 18.27 -22.00 4.76
N LEU A 77 17.55 -21.57 5.80
CA LEU A 77 17.21 -22.40 6.95
C LEU A 77 15.76 -22.93 6.92
N VAL A 78 14.79 -22.13 6.47
CA VAL A 78 13.37 -22.51 6.53
C VAL A 78 12.94 -23.31 5.31
N THR A 79 13.19 -22.81 4.10
CA THR A 79 12.72 -23.47 2.86
C THR A 79 13.67 -24.58 2.38
N ALA A 80 14.90 -24.64 2.93
CA ALA A 80 15.88 -25.70 2.68
C ALA A 80 16.08 -26.09 1.19
N TYR A 81 16.09 -25.10 0.28
CA TYR A 81 16.55 -25.37 -1.08
C TYR A 81 18.02 -25.78 -1.04
N ARG A 82 18.34 -26.96 -1.57
CA ARG A 82 19.74 -27.40 -1.80
C ARG A 82 20.38 -26.48 -2.84
N THR A 83 20.89 -25.34 -2.40
CA THR A 83 21.92 -24.62 -3.15
C THR A 83 23.24 -25.25 -2.75
N GLY A 84 23.94 -25.88 -3.71
CA GLY A 84 25.33 -26.32 -3.53
C GLY A 84 26.26 -25.11 -3.51
N SER A 85 26.01 -24.19 -2.59
CA SER A 85 26.49 -22.81 -2.61
C SER A 85 27.98 -22.68 -2.26
N CYS A 86 28.71 -21.82 -2.98
CA CYS A 86 29.78 -20.99 -2.40
C CYS A 86 29.43 -19.49 -2.29
N LEU A 87 28.27 -19.04 -2.82
CA LEU A 87 27.29 -18.07 -2.26
C LEU A 87 26.36 -17.58 -3.39
N GLU A 88 25.10 -18.02 -3.41
CA GLU A 88 24.11 -17.58 -4.43
C GLU A 88 23.00 -16.71 -3.82
N ILE A 89 23.26 -15.39 -3.80
CA ILE A 89 22.34 -14.33 -3.38
C ILE A 89 21.91 -13.53 -4.63
N SER A 90 20.61 -13.32 -4.83
CA SER A 90 20.10 -12.42 -5.88
C SER A 90 19.43 -11.19 -5.25
N THR A 91 19.76 -10.01 -5.80
CA THR A 91 19.14 -8.73 -5.44
C THR A 91 18.44 -8.16 -6.66
N THR A 92 17.17 -7.81 -6.51
CA THR A 92 16.39 -7.18 -7.57
C THR A 92 15.89 -5.83 -7.09
N SER A 93 16.24 -4.76 -7.81
CA SER A 93 15.73 -3.41 -7.57
C SER A 93 14.87 -2.99 -8.76
N ALA A 94 13.57 -3.27 -8.70
CA ALA A 94 12.63 -2.75 -9.68
C ALA A 94 12.59 -1.22 -9.58
N ARG A 95 12.80 -0.50 -10.69
CA ARG A 95 12.65 0.96 -10.69
C ARG A 95 11.16 1.28 -10.51
N PRO A 96 10.81 2.27 -9.66
CA PRO A 96 9.43 2.73 -9.55
C PRO A 96 8.91 3.19 -10.92
N ASP A 97 7.62 2.98 -11.15
CA ASP A 97 6.96 3.46 -12.35
C ASP A 97 6.86 4.99 -12.31
N HIS A 98 7.62 5.65 -13.19
CA HIS A 98 7.70 7.11 -13.29
C HIS A 98 6.44 7.73 -13.92
N THR A 99 5.48 6.91 -14.37
CA THR A 99 4.17 7.39 -14.83
C THR A 99 3.20 7.68 -13.69
N VAL A 100 3.52 7.27 -12.45
CA VAL A 100 2.73 7.62 -11.27
C VAL A 100 2.85 9.12 -11.02
N GLN A 101 1.73 9.82 -11.22
CA GLN A 101 1.65 11.28 -11.09
C GLN A 101 2.04 11.76 -9.69
N GLY A 102 2.91 12.77 -9.61
CA GLY A 102 3.30 13.44 -8.36
C GLY A 102 4.56 12.89 -7.70
N LEU A 103 5.15 11.81 -8.24
CA LEU A 103 6.40 11.24 -7.73
C LEU A 103 7.58 12.20 -7.87
N GLU A 104 7.58 13.07 -8.88
CA GLU A 104 8.62 14.07 -9.12
C GLU A 104 8.77 15.07 -7.96
N ALA A 105 7.69 15.36 -7.25
CA ALA A 105 7.68 16.24 -6.07
C ALA A 105 7.68 15.45 -4.75
N TYR A 106 7.75 14.12 -4.81
CA TYR A 106 7.68 13.26 -3.64
C TYR A 106 9.06 13.16 -2.98
N ARG A 107 9.21 13.80 -1.81
CA ARG A 107 10.47 13.88 -1.07
C ARG A 107 11.20 12.54 -0.86
N PRO A 108 10.54 11.41 -0.53
CA PRO A 108 11.25 10.15 -0.33
C PRO A 108 11.85 9.61 -1.62
N ALA A 109 11.21 9.88 -2.77
CA ALA A 109 11.75 9.51 -4.07
C ALA A 109 13.04 10.30 -4.36
N SER A 110 13.00 11.62 -4.22
CA SER A 110 14.16 12.48 -4.49
C SER A 110 15.31 12.25 -3.51
N ALA A 111 15.01 12.01 -2.22
CA ALA A 111 16.03 11.66 -1.22
C ALA A 111 16.73 10.33 -1.54
N LEU A 112 15.96 9.30 -1.93
CA LEU A 112 16.51 8.00 -2.29
C LEU A 112 17.38 8.07 -3.57
N ASP A 113 16.92 8.80 -4.58
CA ASP A 113 17.69 9.01 -5.82
C ASP A 113 18.98 9.80 -5.56
N ALA A 114 18.94 10.83 -4.71
CA ALA A 114 20.12 11.60 -4.33
C ALA A 114 21.19 10.73 -3.65
N LYS A 115 20.79 9.84 -2.73
CA LYS A 115 21.71 8.88 -2.08
C LYS A 115 22.30 7.90 -3.08
N ARG A 116 21.46 7.34 -3.95
CA ARG A 116 21.88 6.42 -5.00
C ARG A 116 22.92 7.07 -5.91
N GLU A 117 22.68 8.30 -6.34
CA GLU A 117 23.59 9.05 -7.19
C GLU A 117 24.91 9.40 -6.47
N ALA A 118 24.83 9.79 -5.19
CA ALA A 118 26.02 10.06 -4.38
C ALA A 118 26.93 8.84 -4.26
N TRP A 119 26.36 7.64 -4.08
CA TRP A 119 27.12 6.39 -4.08
C TRP A 119 27.61 5.99 -5.47
N ALA A 120 26.79 6.17 -6.51
CA ALA A 120 27.18 5.87 -7.88
C ALA A 120 28.42 6.67 -8.31
N LYS A 121 28.52 7.96 -7.95
CA LYS A 121 29.68 8.82 -8.23
C LYS A 121 30.98 8.38 -7.54
N ARG A 122 30.87 7.67 -6.42
CA ARG A 122 32.02 7.15 -5.66
C ARG A 122 32.46 5.77 -6.14
N MET A 123 31.60 5.06 -6.88
CA MET A 123 31.83 3.68 -7.27
C MET A 123 32.91 3.59 -8.36
N PRO A 124 33.89 2.67 -8.24
CA PRO A 124 34.81 2.40 -9.33
C PRO A 124 34.08 1.97 -10.61
N ALA A 125 34.55 2.44 -11.76
CA ALA A 125 34.00 2.03 -13.07
C ALA A 125 34.42 0.59 -13.44
N ASP A 126 35.59 0.15 -13.00
CA ASP A 126 36.05 -1.23 -13.14
C ASP A 126 35.42 -2.10 -12.05
N HIS A 127 34.66 -3.11 -12.49
CA HIS A 127 34.01 -4.08 -11.61
C HIS A 127 35.01 -4.83 -10.71
N ALA A 128 36.22 -5.13 -11.20
CA ALA A 128 37.23 -5.81 -10.40
C ALA A 128 37.70 -4.97 -9.20
N ALA A 129 37.71 -3.65 -9.34
CA ALA A 129 38.13 -2.72 -8.29
C ALA A 129 37.05 -2.46 -7.21
N ILE A 130 35.80 -2.89 -7.43
CA ILE A 130 34.71 -2.71 -6.45
C ILE A 130 35.01 -3.47 -5.15
N TRP A 131 35.62 -4.66 -5.24
CA TRP A 131 35.97 -5.45 -4.08
C TRP A 131 36.90 -4.68 -3.13
N ASP A 132 38.02 -4.19 -3.65
CA ASP A 132 39.01 -3.45 -2.87
C ASP A 132 38.42 -2.14 -2.35
N PHE A 133 37.57 -1.47 -3.13
CA PHE A 133 36.83 -0.29 -2.67
C PHE A 133 35.96 -0.61 -1.45
N LEU A 134 35.16 -1.69 -1.49
CA LEU A 134 34.30 -2.09 -0.37
C LEU A 134 35.13 -2.49 0.87
N VAL A 135 36.26 -3.17 0.68
CA VAL A 135 37.18 -3.53 1.77
C VAL A 135 37.77 -2.27 2.43
N ALA A 136 38.11 -1.26 1.61
CA ALA A 136 38.71 0.00 2.07
C ALA A 136 37.72 0.98 2.71
N LEU A 137 36.41 0.84 2.47
CA LEU A 137 35.39 1.67 3.12
C LEU A 137 35.44 1.54 4.65
N ALA A 138 35.20 2.65 5.34
CA ALA A 138 34.98 2.64 6.78
C ALA A 138 33.76 1.74 7.13
N PRO A 139 33.73 1.09 8.31
CA PRO A 139 32.62 0.23 8.71
C PRO A 139 31.24 0.89 8.55
N GLU A 140 31.11 2.16 8.93
CA GLU A 140 29.86 2.93 8.88
C GLU A 140 29.42 3.16 7.43
N GLN A 141 30.38 3.42 6.54
CA GLN A 141 30.10 3.60 5.12
C GLN A 141 29.65 2.29 4.45
N ARG A 142 30.17 1.14 4.91
CA ARG A 142 29.70 -0.16 4.44
C ARG A 142 28.27 -0.45 4.89
N THR A 143 27.93 -0.14 6.14
CA THR A 143 26.58 -0.38 6.66
C THR A 143 25.57 0.57 6.02
N GLU A 144 25.92 1.83 5.76
CA GLU A 144 25.11 2.77 4.97
C GLU A 144 24.88 2.27 3.53
N LEU A 145 25.92 1.83 2.84
CA LEU A 145 25.78 1.29 1.47
C LEU A 145 24.95 0.02 1.45
N PHE A 146 25.14 -0.86 2.43
CA PHE A 146 24.32 -2.05 2.61
C PHE A 146 22.85 -1.69 2.83
N ALA A 147 22.56 -0.72 3.70
CA ALA A 147 21.20 -0.24 3.96
C ALA A 147 20.54 0.31 2.70
N LEU A 148 21.27 1.11 1.92
CA LEU A 148 20.79 1.61 0.64
C LEU A 148 20.47 0.48 -0.35
N CYS A 149 21.35 -0.51 -0.49
CA CYS A 149 21.11 -1.67 -1.36
C CYS A 149 19.89 -2.48 -0.91
N ALA A 150 19.75 -2.72 0.40
CA ALA A 150 18.59 -3.40 0.98
C ALA A 150 17.30 -2.60 0.74
N GLY A 151 17.32 -1.30 1.02
CA GLY A 151 16.23 -0.36 0.75
C GLY A 151 15.79 -0.43 -0.71
N LEU A 152 16.70 -0.24 -1.66
CA LEU A 152 16.40 -0.31 -3.10
C LEU A 152 15.78 -1.64 -3.55
N SER A 153 16.06 -2.74 -2.84
CA SER A 153 15.52 -4.06 -3.14
C SER A 153 14.06 -4.28 -2.69
N VAL A 154 13.53 -3.45 -1.79
CA VAL A 154 12.15 -3.59 -1.29
C VAL A 154 11.16 -3.39 -2.44
N ASN A 155 10.21 -4.31 -2.62
CA ASN A 155 9.15 -4.18 -3.62
C ASN A 155 7.82 -4.69 -3.08
N ALA A 156 6.99 -3.75 -2.63
CA ALA A 156 5.65 -3.95 -2.09
C ALA A 156 4.61 -3.16 -2.89
N VAL A 157 4.80 -3.05 -4.21
CA VAL A 157 3.81 -2.45 -5.10
C VAL A 157 2.72 -3.47 -5.40
N HIS A 158 1.46 -3.07 -5.24
CA HIS A 158 0.31 -3.91 -5.57
C HIS A 158 0.30 -4.26 -7.06
N SER A 159 0.16 -5.55 -7.35
CA SER A 159 -0.07 -6.07 -8.70
C SER A 159 -1.09 -7.20 -8.64
N PRO A 160 -2.12 -7.22 -9.52
CA PRO A 160 -3.11 -8.30 -9.55
C PRO A 160 -2.50 -9.67 -9.89
N TYR A 161 -1.29 -9.69 -10.45
CA TYR A 161 -0.58 -10.92 -10.83
C TYR A 161 0.58 -11.24 -9.89
N ASP A 162 0.70 -10.57 -8.74
CA ASP A 162 1.76 -10.86 -7.78
C ASP A 162 1.59 -12.26 -7.20
N ARG A 163 2.64 -13.09 -7.30
CA ARG A 163 2.66 -14.47 -6.82
C ARG A 163 3.34 -14.60 -5.44
N ARG A 164 3.52 -13.48 -4.74
CA ARG A 164 4.19 -13.40 -3.44
C ARG A 164 3.17 -13.01 -2.34
N PRO A 165 2.37 -13.96 -1.84
CA PRO A 165 1.31 -13.65 -0.86
C PRO A 165 1.85 -13.02 0.44
N GLU A 166 3.10 -13.37 0.82
CA GLU A 166 3.75 -12.86 2.02
C GLU A 166 4.41 -11.47 1.85
N ALA A 167 4.42 -10.89 0.64
CA ALA A 167 5.13 -9.64 0.38
C ALA A 167 4.51 -8.44 1.12
N MET A 168 3.18 -8.31 1.11
CA MET A 168 2.49 -7.21 1.79
C MET A 168 2.54 -7.34 3.32
N PRO A 169 2.22 -8.50 3.92
CA PRO A 169 2.39 -8.68 5.37
C PRO A 169 3.82 -8.44 5.86
N HIS A 170 4.83 -8.82 5.07
CA HIS A 170 6.22 -8.54 5.41
C HIS A 170 6.56 -7.05 5.28
N ALA A 171 6.04 -6.37 4.26
CA ALA A 171 6.19 -4.92 4.13
C ALA A 171 5.56 -4.15 5.30
N ASP A 172 4.45 -4.65 5.86
CA ASP A 172 3.83 -4.06 7.05
C ASP A 172 4.72 -4.20 8.30
N ARG A 173 5.32 -5.37 8.51
CA ARG A 173 6.30 -5.57 9.60
C ARG A 173 7.52 -4.69 9.43
N LEU A 174 8.00 -4.53 8.21
CA LEU A 174 9.13 -3.67 7.90
C LEU A 174 8.78 -2.20 8.15
N ALA A 175 7.58 -1.77 7.73
CA ALA A 175 7.07 -0.42 7.98
C ALA A 175 6.95 -0.13 9.49
N GLN A 176 6.49 -1.10 10.29
CA GLN A 176 6.50 -0.99 11.75
C GLN A 176 7.92 -0.85 12.31
N LEU A 177 8.85 -1.70 11.85
CA LEU A 177 10.22 -1.72 12.33
C LEU A 177 10.93 -0.38 12.11
N VAL A 178 10.76 0.22 10.94
CA VAL A 178 11.38 1.52 10.59
C VAL A 178 10.53 2.72 11.01
N GLY A 179 9.40 2.50 11.71
CA GLY A 179 8.49 3.58 12.13
C GLY A 179 7.96 4.42 10.96
N LEU A 180 7.61 3.78 9.84
CA LEU A 180 7.19 4.48 8.63
C LEU A 180 5.89 5.26 8.87
N ASP A 181 5.99 6.59 8.90
CA ASP A 181 4.87 7.51 8.94
C ASP A 181 4.68 8.20 7.58
N MET A 182 3.66 7.78 6.84
CA MET A 182 3.34 8.33 5.52
C MET A 182 2.79 9.77 5.59
N THR A 183 2.31 10.25 6.74
CA THR A 183 1.71 11.60 6.87
C THR A 183 2.74 12.71 6.69
N GLN A 184 4.03 12.42 6.89
CA GLN A 184 5.13 13.36 6.69
C GLN A 184 5.30 13.76 5.22
N ASP A 185 4.88 12.89 4.31
CA ASP A 185 5.25 12.90 2.90
C ASP A 185 4.08 12.90 1.95
N TRP A 186 2.94 12.38 2.40
CA TRP A 186 1.77 12.17 1.59
C TRP A 186 0.54 12.73 2.28
N LYS A 187 -0.27 13.44 1.50
CA LYS A 187 -1.60 13.91 1.92
C LYS A 187 -2.61 13.72 0.80
N PRO A 188 -3.88 13.46 1.12
CA PRO A 188 -4.90 13.29 0.09
C PRO A 188 -5.24 14.65 -0.55
N THR A 189 -5.30 14.68 -1.86
CA THR A 189 -5.71 15.83 -2.67
C THR A 189 -6.85 15.44 -3.60
N ALA A 190 -7.50 16.43 -4.20
CA ALA A 190 -8.50 16.22 -5.22
C ALA A 190 -7.92 15.40 -6.38
N THR A 191 -6.68 15.68 -6.78
CA THR A 191 -6.01 15.02 -7.90
C THR A 191 -5.52 13.61 -7.55
N ASN A 192 -4.82 13.43 -6.43
CA ASN A 192 -4.17 12.15 -6.14
C ASN A 192 -5.10 11.09 -5.54
N TYR A 193 -6.24 11.50 -4.96
CA TYR A 193 -7.15 10.59 -4.25
C TYR A 193 -8.63 10.89 -4.49
N PHE A 194 -9.15 12.06 -4.08
CA PHE A 194 -10.59 12.24 -3.95
C PHE A 194 -11.35 12.18 -5.29
N SER A 195 -10.77 12.66 -6.40
CA SER A 195 -11.40 12.55 -7.72
C SER A 195 -11.43 11.13 -8.28
N ARG A 196 -10.66 10.21 -7.68
CA ARG A 196 -10.43 8.84 -8.19
C ARG A 196 -11.23 7.77 -7.46
N VAL A 197 -11.88 8.14 -6.35
CA VAL A 197 -12.75 7.25 -5.56
C VAL A 197 -14.23 7.57 -5.77
N THR A 198 -15.17 6.79 -5.22
CA THR A 198 -16.61 7.13 -5.28
C THR A 198 -16.94 8.32 -4.36
N LYS A 199 -18.13 8.92 -4.50
CA LYS A 199 -18.60 9.95 -3.55
C LYS A 199 -18.68 9.39 -2.12
N GLY A 200 -19.22 8.18 -1.96
CA GLY A 200 -19.29 7.50 -0.67
C GLY A 200 -17.92 7.34 0.01
N ARG A 201 -16.86 7.02 -0.74
CA ARG A 201 -15.49 6.98 -0.18
C ARG A 201 -14.96 8.33 0.26
N ILE A 202 -15.32 9.42 -0.43
CA ILE A 202 -14.96 10.77 0.05
C ILE A 202 -15.65 11.01 1.40
N LEU A 203 -16.95 10.75 1.47
CA LEU A 203 -17.73 10.96 2.70
C LEU A 203 -17.18 10.14 3.86
N ALA A 204 -16.86 8.85 3.64
CA ALA A 204 -16.25 8.01 4.65
C ALA A 204 -14.88 8.53 5.11
N ALA A 205 -14.02 8.98 4.19
CA ALA A 205 -12.72 9.55 4.54
C ALA A 205 -12.85 10.84 5.37
N VAL A 206 -13.77 11.74 4.99
CA VAL A 206 -14.04 12.98 5.73
C VAL A 206 -14.70 12.67 7.08
N GLY A 207 -15.62 11.72 7.12
CA GLY A 207 -16.29 11.27 8.34
C GLY A 207 -15.31 10.71 9.36
N GLU A 208 -14.40 9.85 8.91
CA GLU A 208 -13.34 9.28 9.76
C GLU A 208 -12.41 10.37 10.33
N ALA A 209 -12.04 11.36 9.52
CA ALA A 209 -11.03 12.35 9.90
C ALA A 209 -11.58 13.59 10.62
N LYS A 210 -12.81 14.00 10.30
CA LYS A 210 -13.42 15.28 10.71
C LYS A 210 -14.85 15.13 11.26
N GLY A 211 -15.37 13.91 11.36
CA GLY A 211 -16.70 13.60 11.89
C GLY A 211 -17.81 13.60 10.84
N GLU A 212 -18.86 12.83 11.11
CA GLU A 212 -20.01 12.63 10.22
C GLU A 212 -20.76 13.92 9.86
N ASP A 213 -20.87 14.87 10.79
CA ASP A 213 -21.52 16.15 10.52
C ASP A 213 -20.79 16.94 9.43
N THR A 214 -19.45 16.89 9.42
CA THR A 214 -18.63 17.51 8.37
C THR A 214 -18.84 16.79 7.03
N ALA A 215 -18.92 15.45 7.03
CA ALA A 215 -19.16 14.68 5.81
C ALA A 215 -20.53 15.02 5.19
N ARG A 216 -21.59 15.19 6.00
CA ARG A 216 -22.93 15.55 5.51
C ARG A 216 -22.97 16.85 4.71
N LEU A 217 -22.09 17.81 5.02
CA LEU A 217 -21.97 19.07 4.27
C LEU A 217 -21.58 18.84 2.79
N LEU A 218 -20.98 17.69 2.46
CA LEU A 218 -20.49 17.38 1.12
C LEU A 218 -21.51 16.62 0.26
N GLU A 219 -22.54 15.99 0.84
CA GLU A 219 -23.44 15.04 0.14
C GLU A 219 -24.09 15.61 -1.13
N GLY A 220 -24.51 16.88 -1.08
CA GLY A 220 -25.16 17.56 -2.20
C GLY A 220 -24.21 18.03 -3.31
N LEU A 221 -22.89 17.98 -3.10
CA LEU A 221 -21.92 18.50 -4.05
C LEU A 221 -21.75 17.59 -5.27
N LYS A 222 -21.45 18.19 -6.42
CA LYS A 222 -20.99 17.44 -7.61
C LYS A 222 -19.62 16.83 -7.32
N LYS A 223 -19.27 15.72 -7.99
CA LYS A 223 -18.05 14.95 -7.67
C LYS A 223 -16.77 15.79 -7.66
N GLY A 224 -16.58 16.67 -8.63
CA GLY A 224 -15.41 17.55 -8.69
C GLY A 224 -15.37 18.60 -7.58
N ASP A 225 -16.52 19.17 -7.23
CA ASP A 225 -16.63 20.14 -6.12
C ASP A 225 -16.42 19.46 -4.77
N MET A 226 -17.00 18.27 -4.60
CA MET A 226 -16.80 17.41 -3.44
C MET A 226 -15.33 17.04 -3.24
N ALA A 227 -14.61 16.70 -4.32
CA ALA A 227 -13.19 16.36 -4.24
C ALA A 227 -12.32 17.54 -3.81
N ARG A 228 -12.60 18.75 -4.33
CA ARG A 228 -11.89 19.98 -3.95
C ARG A 228 -12.19 20.40 -2.51
N GLU A 229 -13.45 20.30 -2.09
CA GLU A 229 -13.83 20.64 -0.72
C GLU A 229 -13.27 19.62 0.28
N ALA A 230 -13.26 18.33 -0.06
CA ALA A 230 -12.61 17.32 0.74
C ALA A 230 -11.10 17.59 0.90
N GLU A 231 -10.39 17.94 -0.18
CA GLU A 231 -8.98 18.36 -0.07
C GLU A 231 -8.80 19.51 0.91
N ARG A 232 -9.64 20.55 0.83
CA ARG A 232 -9.58 21.70 1.74
C ARG A 232 -9.80 21.30 3.21
N LEU A 233 -10.78 20.45 3.47
CA LEU A 233 -11.10 19.98 4.83
C LEU A 233 -10.04 19.03 5.39
N MET A 234 -9.36 18.28 4.53
CA MET A 234 -8.44 17.21 4.90
C MET A 234 -6.97 17.66 4.94
N ALA A 235 -6.66 18.89 4.54
CA ALA A 235 -5.29 19.40 4.39
C ALA A 235 -4.39 19.15 5.62
N ASP A 236 -4.93 19.28 6.83
CA ASP A 236 -4.21 19.12 8.11
C ASP A 236 -4.87 18.05 9.01
N SER A 237 -5.53 17.05 8.41
CA SER A 237 -6.18 15.99 9.20
C SER A 237 -5.23 14.87 9.65
N GLY A 238 -4.06 14.75 9.02
CA GLY A 238 -3.19 13.57 9.18
C GLY A 238 -3.82 12.27 8.65
N TRP A 239 -4.97 12.36 7.98
CA TRP A 239 -5.67 11.18 7.49
C TRP A 239 -4.97 10.57 6.27
N LEU A 240 -4.93 9.24 6.25
CA LEU A 240 -4.39 8.45 5.16
C LEU A 240 -5.40 7.38 4.72
N PRO A 241 -5.46 7.02 3.42
CA PRO A 241 -6.11 5.81 2.98
C PRO A 241 -5.47 4.58 3.65
N GLU A 242 -6.27 3.53 3.90
CA GLU A 242 -5.82 2.30 4.56
C GLU A 242 -4.51 1.73 4.00
N LEU A 243 -4.36 1.71 2.67
CA LEU A 243 -3.15 1.21 1.98
C LEU A 243 -1.86 1.98 2.28
N LEU A 244 -1.96 3.19 2.83
CA LEU A 244 -0.80 4.02 3.21
C LEU A 244 -0.55 4.01 4.72
N ARG A 245 -1.41 3.37 5.53
CA ARG A 245 -1.22 3.31 6.97
C ARG A 245 -0.18 2.24 7.32
N THR A 246 0.57 2.50 8.38
CA THR A 246 1.43 1.49 9.00
C THR A 246 0.64 0.85 10.13
N PRO A 247 0.44 -0.48 10.14
CA PRO A 247 -0.35 -1.09 11.21
C PRO A 247 0.26 -0.83 12.59
N GLY A 248 -0.55 -0.42 13.56
CA GLY A 248 -0.09 -0.21 14.95
C GLY A 248 0.59 1.12 15.24
N LEU A 249 0.68 2.03 14.25
CA LEU A 249 0.92 3.46 14.44
C LEU A 249 -0.41 4.22 14.32
#